data_AF-A0AAV8ACD2-F1
#
_entry.id   AF-A0AAV8ACD2-F1
#
_cell.length_a   1.000
_cell.length_b   1.000
_cell.length_c   1.000
_cell.angle_alpha   90.00
_cell.angle_beta   90.00
_cell.angle_gamma   90.00
#
_symmetry.space_group_name_H-M   'P 1'
#
loop_
_entity.id
_entity.type
_entity.pdbx_description
1 polymer ?
#
loop_
_entity_poly.entity_id
_entity_poly.type
_entity_poly.pdbx_seq_one_letter_code
_entity_poly.pdbx_strand_id
1 'polypeptide(L)'
;MTNQKKETITFGYLESMSKNFFHSIETPFKSPIRMLTSCNSNICFVLENGECWEHKLAYSASNFVLTKFIKHDIEPIDRCASGYSHYLLISKSGSVYGRNINSFHYGQMGSGENINFTKPTKIKFFDKLKKEEGIEVVDVKGAVYSSFYLCNNGDLYSSGYNNSGECLLPKWNQNYFTPELVTKNVKKIWGENYSWKAFFQTNDNKVFCKTNSFQGNPRFFEVSSLPIFKDQIILEVASSCSTMLLLTQSTNSEKQFLHYTTNIYQHSTYHKVDLTGVNSPLKGISSSQSHFLTTTQNNDIYCLRNKALHQITNGVPEMEGEFNRERYVACSCSCGFSASVVPSSKCSISNDLLQLYQNQTFVDCEIAQGIKGHKVWVELRLSKTIKEIQETILQAQWGKEKIDSLMHWVYSNSYRGIKQIKEFGGLTSNPNLYKNSIKSDLLALYKNEETKNFTIKVKIDDEDQDDENEEDEDFEEIPVHKFILIARSGLFREMFKTLNENEEDNSVKDFSGKTPESLEIFFKYLYTNTLELTADDDPQLTVEELEDASEYYQLTEKLSLQNEIRKIKKQFKL
;
A
#
# COMPACT_ATOMS: atom_id res chain seq x y z
N MET A 1 -3.55 26.63 20.74
CA MET A 1 -4.51 25.77 20.02
C MET A 1 -3.87 25.35 18.73
N THR A 2 -3.47 24.09 18.61
CA THR A 2 -2.78 23.56 17.42
C THR A 2 -3.78 23.44 16.27
N ASN A 3 -3.59 24.25 15.22
CA ASN A 3 -4.28 24.07 13.94
C ASN A 3 -3.84 22.73 13.33
N GLN A 4 -4.59 21.65 13.61
CA GLN A 4 -4.45 20.42 12.84
C GLN A 4 -4.77 20.73 11.38
N LYS A 5 -3.78 20.56 10.50
CA LYS A 5 -3.93 20.68 9.05
C LYS A 5 -4.99 19.67 8.61
N LYS A 6 -6.15 20.15 8.16
CA LYS A 6 -7.20 19.31 7.58
C LYS A 6 -6.65 18.64 6.32
N GLU A 7 -6.98 17.36 6.11
CA GLU A 7 -6.57 16.68 4.88
C GLU A 7 -7.44 17.15 3.72
N THR A 8 -6.79 17.48 2.61
CA THR A 8 -7.46 17.84 1.36
C THR A 8 -7.49 16.62 0.44
N ILE A 9 -8.65 16.32 -0.12
CA ILE A 9 -8.81 15.28 -1.15
C ILE A 9 -9.10 15.99 -2.46
N THR A 10 -8.30 15.74 -3.49
CA THR A 10 -8.62 16.19 -4.85
C THR A 10 -9.45 15.12 -5.57
N PHE A 11 -10.54 15.54 -6.18
CA PHE A 11 -11.38 14.75 -7.06
C PHE A 11 -11.14 15.20 -8.50
N GLY A 12 -10.84 14.27 -9.41
CA GLY A 12 -10.64 14.56 -10.83
C GLY A 12 -11.78 13.99 -11.68
N TYR A 13 -12.47 14.86 -12.43
CA TYR A 13 -13.41 14.43 -13.48
C TYR A 13 -12.65 14.23 -14.80
N LEU A 14 -12.51 12.99 -15.26
CA LEU A 14 -11.64 12.63 -16.39
C LEU A 14 -12.37 12.52 -17.74
N GLU A 15 -13.48 13.25 -17.92
CA GLU A 15 -14.29 13.17 -19.14
C GLU A 15 -14.05 14.28 -20.17
N SER A 16 -13.34 15.35 -19.82
CA SER A 16 -12.72 16.23 -20.82
C SER A 16 -11.46 16.88 -20.24
N MET A 17 -10.32 16.67 -20.89
CA MET A 17 -9.03 17.26 -20.48
C MET A 17 -8.98 18.76 -20.78
N SER A 18 -9.70 19.55 -19.99
CA SER A 18 -9.19 20.86 -19.60
C SER A 18 -8.72 20.74 -18.15
N LYS A 19 -7.58 21.36 -17.81
CA LYS A 19 -7.01 21.42 -16.44
C LYS A 19 -7.99 21.96 -15.35
N ASN A 20 -9.22 22.28 -15.72
CA ASN A 20 -10.19 23.04 -14.95
C ASN A 20 -11.18 22.20 -14.11
N PHE A 21 -11.05 20.86 -14.04
CA PHE A 21 -12.02 20.00 -13.34
C PHE A 21 -11.45 19.15 -12.19
N PHE A 22 -10.28 19.49 -11.68
CA PHE A 22 -9.81 18.97 -10.38
C PHE A 22 -10.43 19.82 -9.27
N HIS A 23 -11.23 19.20 -8.40
CA HIS A 23 -11.86 19.86 -7.26
C HIS A 23 -11.34 19.27 -5.96
N SER A 24 -10.68 20.11 -5.16
CA SER A 24 -10.16 19.74 -3.86
C SER A 24 -11.19 20.05 -2.77
N ILE A 25 -11.58 19.04 -1.98
CA ILE A 25 -12.47 19.20 -0.83
C ILE A 25 -11.64 19.03 0.45
N GLU A 26 -11.74 20.00 1.36
CA GLU A 26 -11.23 19.82 2.72
C GLU A 26 -12.10 18.83 3.47
N THR A 27 -11.46 17.83 4.06
CA THR A 27 -12.15 16.84 4.87
C THR A 27 -12.33 17.35 6.30
N PRO A 28 -13.44 16.98 6.97
CA PRO A 28 -13.66 17.33 8.37
C PRO A 28 -12.92 16.39 9.34
N PHE A 29 -12.10 15.47 8.84
CA PHE A 29 -11.56 14.35 9.61
C PHE A 29 -10.46 14.79 10.57
N LYS A 30 -10.50 14.26 11.80
CA LYS A 30 -9.44 14.46 12.81
C LYS A 30 -8.33 13.40 12.74
N SER A 31 -8.60 12.29 12.05
CA SER A 31 -7.67 11.18 11.82
C SER A 31 -7.37 11.09 10.32
N PRO A 32 -6.15 10.71 9.92
CA PRO A 32 -5.82 10.53 8.51
C PRO A 32 -6.68 9.46 7.84
N ILE A 33 -6.92 9.62 6.54
CA ILE A 33 -7.58 8.59 5.71
C ILE A 33 -6.59 7.45 5.46
N ARG A 34 -6.96 6.24 5.88
CA ARG A 34 -6.19 5.02 5.65
C ARG A 34 -6.56 4.35 4.34
N MET A 35 -7.85 4.31 4.02
CA MET A 35 -8.37 3.77 2.77
C MET A 35 -9.72 4.41 2.41
N LEU A 36 -10.10 4.32 1.14
CA LEU A 36 -11.42 4.70 0.66
C LEU A 36 -11.84 3.78 -0.48
N THR A 37 -13.11 3.81 -0.79
CA THR A 37 -13.73 3.08 -1.89
C THR A 37 -14.90 3.91 -2.43
N SER A 38 -15.26 3.75 -3.69
CA SER A 38 -16.37 4.51 -4.29
C SER A 38 -17.34 3.59 -5.00
N CYS A 39 -18.63 3.90 -4.95
CA CYS A 39 -19.66 3.18 -5.68
C CYS A 39 -20.69 4.19 -6.19
N ASN A 40 -20.98 4.14 -7.49
CA ASN A 40 -21.79 5.14 -8.17
C ASN A 40 -21.33 6.56 -7.75
N SER A 41 -22.18 7.37 -7.12
CA SER A 41 -21.90 8.74 -6.66
C SER A 41 -21.48 8.84 -5.19
N ASN A 42 -21.19 7.73 -4.51
CA ASN A 42 -20.84 7.73 -3.09
C ASN A 42 -19.39 7.31 -2.89
N ILE A 43 -18.74 7.94 -1.91
CA ILE A 43 -17.40 7.58 -1.46
C ILE A 43 -17.49 7.20 0.01
N CYS A 44 -16.93 6.05 0.34
CA CYS A 44 -16.75 5.58 1.70
C CYS A 44 -15.28 5.78 2.09
N PHE A 45 -15.03 6.44 3.21
CA PHE A 45 -13.72 6.67 3.79
C PHE A 45 -13.56 5.86 5.06
N VAL A 46 -12.40 5.25 5.23
CA VAL A 46 -11.99 4.59 6.48
C VAL A 46 -10.70 5.24 6.97
N LEU A 47 -10.77 5.81 8.16
CA LEU A 47 -9.65 6.51 8.78
C LEU A 47 -8.70 5.54 9.50
N GLU A 48 -7.50 5.98 9.87
CA GLU A 48 -6.51 5.16 10.60
C GLU A 48 -7.05 4.63 11.95
N ASN A 49 -7.82 5.45 12.67
CA ASN A 49 -8.50 5.03 13.89
C ASN A 49 -9.62 3.99 13.63
N GLY A 50 -10.05 3.80 12.39
CA GLY A 50 -11.11 2.88 11.96
C GLY A 50 -12.47 3.54 11.83
N GLU A 51 -12.60 4.86 12.01
CA GLU A 51 -13.88 5.53 11.73
C GLU A 51 -14.29 5.40 10.26
N CYS A 52 -15.58 5.14 10.04
CA CYS A 52 -16.18 5.04 8.72
C CYS A 52 -17.02 6.27 8.41
N TRP A 53 -16.74 6.90 7.29
CA TRP A 53 -17.45 8.08 6.81
C TRP A 53 -17.93 7.88 5.37
N GLU A 54 -19.04 8.52 5.01
CA GLU A 54 -19.58 8.50 3.66
C GLU A 54 -19.78 9.95 3.17
N HIS A 55 -19.49 10.19 1.89
CA HIS A 55 -19.81 11.43 1.22
C HIS A 55 -20.51 11.11 -0.10
N LYS A 56 -21.62 11.80 -0.37
CA LYS A 56 -22.32 11.71 -1.65
C LYS A 56 -21.91 12.87 -2.54
N LEU A 57 -21.52 12.56 -3.76
CA LEU A 57 -21.24 13.55 -4.78
C LEU A 57 -22.54 13.86 -5.52
N ALA A 58 -22.97 15.12 -5.47
CA ALA A 58 -24.15 15.60 -6.20
C ALA A 58 -23.69 16.47 -7.38
N TYR A 59 -24.00 16.04 -8.60
CA TYR A 59 -23.80 16.82 -9.81
C TYR A 59 -25.09 17.57 -10.17
N SER A 60 -24.99 18.89 -10.26
CA SER A 60 -25.90 19.74 -11.05
C SER A 60 -25.09 20.30 -12.21
N ALA A 61 -25.73 20.50 -13.37
CA ALA A 61 -25.15 20.77 -14.70
C ALA A 61 -24.19 21.99 -14.82
N SER A 62 -23.75 22.60 -13.72
CA SER A 62 -22.70 23.62 -13.68
C SER A 62 -22.09 23.87 -12.29
N ASN A 63 -22.50 23.15 -11.23
CA ASN A 63 -22.04 23.42 -9.85
C ASN A 63 -21.97 22.15 -9.00
N PHE A 64 -20.84 21.97 -8.30
CA PHE A 64 -20.72 20.98 -7.22
C PHE A 64 -21.56 21.44 -6.03
N VAL A 65 -22.54 20.63 -5.63
CA VAL A 65 -23.21 20.81 -4.34
C VAL A 65 -22.53 19.86 -3.36
N LEU A 66 -21.70 20.40 -2.46
CA LEU A 66 -21.12 19.65 -1.35
C LEU A 66 -22.26 19.10 -0.48
N THR A 67 -22.45 17.79 -0.48
CA THR A 67 -23.34 17.14 0.50
C THR A 67 -22.58 16.96 1.82
N LYS A 68 -23.32 16.73 2.91
CA LYS A 68 -22.73 16.55 4.24
C LYS A 68 -21.95 15.23 4.32
N PHE A 69 -20.76 15.26 4.93
CA PHE A 69 -20.07 14.04 5.37
C PHE A 69 -20.89 13.34 6.46
N ILE A 70 -21.18 12.06 6.25
CA ILE A 70 -21.97 11.23 7.17
C ILE A 70 -21.01 10.29 7.88
N LYS A 71 -20.89 10.42 9.20
CA LYS A 71 -20.20 9.43 10.04
C LYS A 71 -21.16 8.26 10.28
N HIS A 72 -20.70 7.04 10.02
CA HIS A 72 -21.45 5.84 10.36
C HIS A 72 -21.12 5.40 11.78
N ASP A 73 -22.17 5.18 12.59
CA ASP A 73 -22.05 4.67 13.95
C ASP A 73 -22.02 3.14 13.94
N ILE A 74 -20.85 2.59 13.59
CA ILE A 74 -20.56 1.16 13.51
C ILE A 74 -19.19 0.88 14.14
N GLU A 75 -18.89 -0.40 14.33
CA GLU A 75 -17.59 -0.83 14.86
C GLU A 75 -16.42 -0.30 14.00
N PRO A 76 -15.24 -0.04 14.59
CA PRO A 76 -14.08 0.42 13.84
C PRO A 76 -13.77 -0.49 12.64
N ILE A 77 -13.59 0.09 11.46
CA ILE A 77 -13.43 -0.61 10.19
C ILE A 77 -11.96 -0.88 9.87
N ASP A 78 -11.66 -2.11 9.44
CA ASP A 78 -10.36 -2.56 8.95
C ASP A 78 -10.29 -2.62 7.42
N ARG A 79 -11.37 -2.96 6.72
CA ARG A 79 -11.36 -3.07 5.26
C ARG A 79 -12.63 -2.55 4.64
N CYS A 80 -12.52 -2.03 3.43
CA CYS A 80 -13.65 -1.67 2.59
C CYS A 80 -13.43 -2.12 1.15
N ALA A 81 -14.51 -2.48 0.49
CA ALA A 81 -14.56 -2.68 -0.96
C ALA A 81 -15.90 -2.21 -1.49
N SER A 82 -15.96 -1.88 -2.76
CA SER A 82 -17.18 -1.45 -3.44
C SER A 82 -17.55 -2.43 -4.55
N GLY A 83 -18.83 -2.42 -4.90
CA GLY A 83 -19.33 -2.76 -6.23
C GLY A 83 -19.94 -1.51 -6.88
N TYR A 84 -20.72 -1.68 -7.94
CA TYR A 84 -21.37 -0.54 -8.61
C TYR A 84 -22.39 0.17 -7.71
N SER A 85 -23.26 -0.60 -7.05
CA SER A 85 -24.38 -0.07 -6.25
C SER A 85 -24.17 -0.14 -4.75
N HIS A 86 -23.10 -0.77 -4.27
CA HIS A 86 -22.95 -1.08 -2.85
C HIS A 86 -21.50 -0.96 -2.41
N TYR A 87 -21.29 -0.90 -1.09
CA TYR A 87 -19.99 -1.18 -0.51
C TYR A 87 -20.11 -2.16 0.65
N LEU A 88 -18.99 -2.84 0.91
CA LEU A 88 -18.79 -3.85 1.93
C LEU A 88 -17.72 -3.36 2.89
N LEU A 89 -17.89 -3.65 4.17
CA LEU A 89 -16.96 -3.27 5.23
C LEU A 89 -16.65 -4.49 6.09
N ILE A 90 -15.39 -4.63 6.49
CA ILE A 90 -14.97 -5.57 7.54
C ILE A 90 -14.50 -4.74 8.73
N SER A 91 -15.10 -4.95 9.88
CA SER A 91 -14.68 -4.33 11.14
C SER A 91 -13.40 -4.96 11.70
N LYS A 92 -12.68 -4.24 12.54
CA LYS A 92 -11.51 -4.72 13.30
C LYS A 92 -11.86 -5.91 14.22
N SER A 93 -13.13 -6.13 14.52
CA SER A 93 -13.61 -7.29 15.29
C SER A 93 -13.89 -8.52 14.41
N GLY A 94 -13.88 -8.38 13.08
CA GLY A 94 -14.20 -9.42 12.10
C GLY A 94 -15.67 -9.44 11.65
N SER A 95 -16.53 -8.57 12.16
CA SER A 95 -17.90 -8.45 11.68
C SER A 95 -17.99 -7.76 10.31
N VAL A 96 -18.91 -8.24 9.47
CA VAL A 96 -19.08 -7.78 8.08
C VAL A 96 -20.35 -6.93 7.94
N TYR A 97 -20.25 -5.83 7.21
CA TYR A 97 -21.36 -4.93 6.91
C TYR A 97 -21.50 -4.72 5.41
N GLY A 98 -22.73 -4.53 4.94
CA GLY A 98 -23.04 -4.10 3.59
C GLY A 98 -23.85 -2.81 3.59
N ARG A 99 -23.70 -1.99 2.56
CA ARG A 99 -24.50 -0.79 2.32
C ARG A 99 -24.91 -0.72 0.86
N ASN A 100 -26.21 -0.62 0.58
CA ASN A 100 -26.70 -0.39 -0.78
C ASN A 100 -27.03 1.09 -1.02
N ILE A 101 -26.38 1.71 -2.00
CA ILE A 101 -26.47 3.15 -2.29
C ILE A 101 -27.68 3.52 -3.12
N ASN A 102 -28.29 2.56 -3.82
CA ASN A 102 -29.45 2.80 -4.67
C ASN A 102 -30.56 1.76 -4.44
N SER A 103 -31.66 1.91 -5.18
CA SER A 103 -32.86 1.08 -5.15
C SER A 103 -32.74 -0.26 -5.87
N PHE A 104 -31.57 -0.65 -6.38
CA PHE A 104 -31.39 -1.93 -7.04
C PHE A 104 -31.04 -3.01 -6.01
N HIS A 105 -31.94 -3.96 -5.76
CA HIS A 105 -31.76 -5.04 -4.77
C HIS A 105 -31.70 -6.39 -5.45
N TYR A 106 -30.50 -6.80 -5.81
CA TYR A 106 -30.25 -8.12 -6.37
C TYR A 106 -29.59 -9.06 -5.37
N GLY A 107 -29.58 -8.69 -4.07
CA GLY A 107 -28.98 -9.49 -3.00
C GLY A 107 -27.49 -9.22 -2.77
N GLN A 108 -26.91 -8.21 -3.42
CA GLN A 108 -25.46 -7.93 -3.38
C GLN A 108 -24.91 -7.89 -1.95
N MET A 109 -25.62 -7.28 -1.00
CA MET A 109 -25.18 -7.21 0.40
C MET A 109 -25.20 -8.54 1.16
N GLY A 110 -25.85 -9.58 0.68
CA GLY A 110 -25.99 -10.84 1.43
C GLY A 110 -26.77 -10.70 2.76
N SER A 111 -27.50 -9.61 2.99
CA SER A 111 -28.20 -9.35 4.27
C SER A 111 -29.58 -10.03 4.38
N GLY A 112 -29.93 -10.89 3.42
CA GLY A 112 -31.28 -11.41 3.23
C GLY A 112 -32.21 -10.38 2.59
N GLU A 113 -33.51 -10.50 2.86
CA GLU A 113 -34.53 -9.53 2.39
C GLU A 113 -34.55 -8.23 3.20
N ASN A 114 -33.81 -8.17 4.31
CA ASN A 114 -33.67 -6.97 5.13
C ASN A 114 -32.70 -5.98 4.48
N ILE A 115 -33.23 -4.90 3.93
CA ILE A 115 -32.45 -3.87 3.26
C ILE A 115 -32.53 -2.56 4.06
N ASN A 116 -31.37 -2.01 4.43
CA ASN A 116 -31.26 -0.63 4.88
C ASN A 116 -30.50 0.22 3.86
N PHE A 117 -31.15 1.28 3.40
CA PHE A 117 -30.65 2.23 2.40
C PHE A 117 -29.97 3.46 2.96
N THR A 118 -29.91 3.58 4.28
CA THR A 118 -29.46 4.80 4.95
C THR A 118 -28.18 4.59 5.71
N LYS A 119 -27.88 3.36 6.12
CA LYS A 119 -26.69 3.01 6.90
C LYS A 119 -26.17 1.61 6.60
N PRO A 120 -24.88 1.33 6.86
CA PRO A 120 -24.33 -0.01 6.81
C PRO A 120 -25.12 -0.99 7.69
N THR A 121 -25.41 -2.16 7.14
CA THR A 121 -26.17 -3.23 7.78
C THR A 121 -25.27 -4.41 8.02
N LYS A 122 -25.29 -4.93 9.24
CA LYS A 122 -24.50 -6.10 9.63
C LYS A 122 -25.02 -7.35 8.94
N ILE A 123 -24.13 -8.11 8.30
CA ILE A 123 -24.46 -9.37 7.61
C ILE A 123 -24.38 -10.51 8.62
N LYS A 124 -25.53 -10.82 9.24
CA LYS A 124 -25.62 -11.80 10.36
C LYS A 124 -25.11 -13.20 10.00
N PHE A 125 -25.12 -13.57 8.72
CA PHE A 125 -24.58 -14.83 8.25
C PHE A 125 -23.14 -15.07 8.74
N PHE A 126 -22.27 -14.07 8.60
CA PHE A 126 -20.85 -14.21 8.99
C PHE A 126 -20.62 -14.15 10.50
N ASP A 127 -21.44 -13.42 11.25
CA ASP A 127 -21.39 -13.46 12.72
C ASP A 127 -21.75 -14.86 13.24
N LYS A 128 -22.74 -15.52 12.61
CA LYS A 128 -23.13 -16.90 12.93
C LYS A 128 -22.01 -17.86 12.58
N LEU A 129 -21.46 -17.76 11.37
CA LEU A 129 -20.37 -18.61 10.89
C LEU A 129 -19.12 -18.50 11.78
N LYS A 130 -18.75 -17.28 12.19
CA LYS A 130 -17.68 -17.03 13.16
C LYS A 130 -17.95 -17.66 14.52
N LYS A 131 -19.17 -17.53 15.04
CA LYS A 131 -19.54 -18.05 16.36
C LYS A 131 -19.59 -19.57 16.40
N GLU A 132 -20.13 -20.20 15.36
CA GLU A 132 -20.39 -21.64 15.33
C GLU A 132 -19.19 -22.44 14.82
N GLU A 133 -18.41 -21.88 13.89
CA GLU A 133 -17.35 -22.60 13.18
C GLU A 133 -15.97 -21.93 13.31
N GLY A 134 -15.87 -20.75 13.93
CA GLY A 134 -14.61 -20.00 14.03
C GLY A 134 -14.10 -19.42 12.70
N ILE A 135 -14.93 -19.46 11.66
CA ILE A 135 -14.58 -18.99 10.32
C ILE A 135 -14.91 -17.50 10.20
N GLU A 136 -13.92 -16.71 9.82
CA GLU A 136 -14.01 -15.24 9.75
C GLU A 136 -13.72 -14.74 8.34
N VAL A 137 -14.42 -13.69 7.90
CA VAL A 137 -14.13 -13.03 6.62
C VAL A 137 -12.88 -12.16 6.76
N VAL A 138 -11.89 -12.39 5.91
CA VAL A 138 -10.58 -11.69 5.90
C VAL A 138 -10.40 -10.75 4.72
N ASP A 139 -11.16 -10.94 3.63
CA ASP A 139 -11.18 -10.02 2.50
C ASP A 139 -12.56 -9.96 1.84
N VAL A 140 -12.87 -8.82 1.24
CA VAL A 140 -14.12 -8.59 0.50
C VAL A 140 -13.84 -7.90 -0.82
N LYS A 141 -14.60 -8.26 -1.85
CA LYS A 141 -14.60 -7.59 -3.15
C LYS A 141 -16.03 -7.43 -3.67
N GLY A 142 -16.30 -6.35 -4.38
CA GLY A 142 -17.55 -6.15 -5.09
C GLY A 142 -17.33 -6.16 -6.60
N ALA A 143 -18.34 -6.65 -7.30
CA ALA A 143 -18.56 -6.48 -8.73
C ALA A 143 -19.80 -5.59 -8.92
N VAL A 144 -20.32 -5.42 -10.13
CA VAL A 144 -21.48 -4.52 -10.39
C VAL A 144 -22.62 -4.73 -9.38
N TYR A 145 -23.17 -5.95 -9.31
CA TYR A 145 -24.27 -6.30 -8.41
C TYR A 145 -24.01 -7.58 -7.62
N SER A 146 -22.75 -7.93 -7.42
CA SER A 146 -22.32 -9.16 -6.74
C SER A 146 -21.22 -8.85 -5.74
N SER A 147 -21.12 -9.65 -4.70
CA SER A 147 -20.16 -9.51 -3.60
C SER A 147 -19.48 -10.84 -3.34
N PHE A 148 -18.23 -10.76 -2.91
CA PHE A 148 -17.37 -11.90 -2.65
C PHE A 148 -16.71 -11.73 -1.29
N TYR A 149 -16.69 -12.82 -0.51
CA TYR A 149 -16.23 -12.83 0.87
C TYR A 149 -15.26 -14.00 1.03
N LEU A 150 -13.97 -13.67 1.17
CA LEU A 150 -12.93 -14.66 1.42
C LEU A 150 -12.77 -14.85 2.92
N CYS A 151 -12.84 -16.10 3.38
CA CYS A 151 -12.67 -16.46 4.77
C CYS A 151 -11.25 -16.91 5.11
N ASN A 152 -10.88 -16.84 6.39
CA ASN A 152 -9.56 -17.22 6.92
C ASN A 152 -9.18 -18.69 6.65
N ASN A 153 -10.16 -19.58 6.49
CA ASN A 153 -9.96 -20.98 6.15
C ASN A 153 -9.86 -21.23 4.63
N GLY A 154 -9.92 -20.19 3.80
CA GLY A 154 -9.90 -20.27 2.34
C GLY A 154 -11.26 -20.58 1.70
N ASP A 155 -12.36 -20.58 2.45
CA ASP A 155 -13.69 -20.63 1.87
C ASP A 155 -14.04 -19.29 1.21
N LEU A 156 -14.57 -19.35 -0.02
CA LEU A 156 -15.07 -18.21 -0.75
C LEU A 156 -16.60 -18.26 -0.79
N TYR A 157 -17.25 -17.26 -0.21
CA TYR A 157 -18.69 -17.06 -0.31
C TYR A 157 -19.02 -15.94 -1.28
N SER A 158 -20.22 -15.95 -1.86
CA SER A 158 -20.72 -14.85 -2.68
C SER A 158 -22.22 -14.61 -2.50
N SER A 159 -22.66 -13.40 -2.85
CA SER A 159 -24.08 -13.00 -2.86
C SER A 159 -24.32 -11.98 -3.97
N GLY A 160 -25.57 -11.85 -4.41
CA GLY A 160 -25.99 -10.86 -5.39
C GLY A 160 -26.57 -11.43 -6.68
N TYR A 161 -26.45 -10.62 -7.73
CA TYR A 161 -26.95 -10.93 -9.06
C TYR A 161 -26.19 -12.11 -9.67
N ASN A 162 -26.89 -13.13 -10.17
CA ASN A 162 -26.27 -14.31 -10.77
C ASN A 162 -27.05 -14.83 -11.98
N ASN A 163 -27.67 -13.94 -12.77
CA ASN A 163 -28.41 -14.38 -13.96
C ASN A 163 -27.51 -15.04 -15.01
N SER A 164 -26.24 -14.63 -15.10
CA SER A 164 -25.22 -15.19 -16.00
C SER A 164 -23.95 -15.61 -15.24
N GLY A 165 -24.12 -16.13 -14.02
CA GLY A 165 -23.02 -16.68 -13.21
C GLY A 165 -22.13 -15.64 -12.53
N GLU A 166 -22.57 -14.39 -12.38
CA GLU A 166 -21.75 -13.29 -11.86
C GLU A 166 -21.35 -13.48 -10.39
N CYS A 167 -22.11 -14.23 -9.59
CA CYS A 167 -21.71 -14.62 -8.24
C CYS A 167 -20.83 -15.87 -8.19
N LEU A 168 -20.39 -16.44 -9.33
CA LEU A 168 -19.62 -17.69 -9.35
C LEU A 168 -20.42 -18.90 -8.80
N LEU A 169 -21.76 -18.80 -8.79
CA LEU A 169 -22.68 -19.80 -8.25
C LEU A 169 -23.41 -20.57 -9.38
N PRO A 170 -23.83 -21.82 -9.13
CA PRO A 170 -24.17 -22.78 -10.18
C PRO A 170 -25.53 -22.53 -10.82
N LYS A 171 -26.51 -21.98 -10.07
CA LYS A 171 -27.85 -21.73 -10.62
C LYS A 171 -27.86 -20.36 -11.29
N TRP A 172 -27.85 -20.39 -12.62
CA TRP A 172 -28.01 -19.20 -13.44
C TRP A 172 -29.49 -18.78 -13.42
N ASN A 173 -29.78 -17.52 -13.76
CA ASN A 173 -31.12 -16.91 -13.66
C ASN A 173 -31.72 -16.84 -12.24
N GLN A 174 -30.88 -16.76 -11.21
CA GLN A 174 -31.31 -16.58 -9.82
C GLN A 174 -30.41 -15.55 -9.11
N ASN A 175 -30.98 -14.75 -8.22
CA ASN A 175 -30.23 -13.86 -7.33
C ASN A 175 -30.04 -14.50 -5.95
N TYR A 176 -28.93 -14.21 -5.28
CA TYR A 176 -28.59 -14.75 -3.96
C TYR A 176 -28.62 -13.64 -2.91
N PHE A 177 -29.67 -13.61 -2.09
CA PHE A 177 -29.85 -12.59 -1.04
C PHE A 177 -29.08 -12.90 0.24
N THR A 178 -28.57 -14.12 0.39
CA THR A 178 -27.71 -14.56 1.49
C THR A 178 -26.43 -15.15 0.91
N PRO A 179 -25.27 -15.03 1.57
CA PRO A 179 -24.03 -15.59 1.06
C PRO A 179 -24.12 -17.10 0.90
N GLU A 180 -23.60 -17.62 -0.22
CA GLU A 180 -23.51 -19.05 -0.51
C GLU A 180 -22.06 -19.41 -0.86
N LEU A 181 -21.65 -20.62 -0.48
CA LEU A 181 -20.29 -21.11 -0.69
C LEU A 181 -20.03 -21.36 -2.19
N VAL A 182 -19.06 -20.64 -2.75
CA VAL A 182 -18.58 -20.77 -4.12
C VAL A 182 -17.63 -21.96 -4.24
N THR A 183 -16.54 -21.92 -3.47
CA THR A 183 -15.46 -22.91 -3.49
C THR A 183 -14.57 -22.78 -2.24
N LYS A 184 -13.62 -23.70 -2.08
CA LYS A 184 -12.65 -23.75 -0.97
C LYS A 184 -11.21 -23.55 -1.48
N ASN A 185 -10.26 -23.47 -0.54
CA ASN A 185 -8.81 -23.34 -0.80
C ASN A 185 -8.42 -22.08 -1.61
N VAL A 186 -9.20 -21.01 -1.44
CA VAL A 186 -8.93 -19.71 -2.04
C VAL A 186 -7.94 -18.94 -1.17
N LYS A 187 -6.93 -18.36 -1.81
CA LYS A 187 -5.90 -17.51 -1.21
C LYS A 187 -6.19 -16.02 -1.40
N LYS A 188 -6.77 -15.66 -2.54
CA LYS A 188 -6.94 -14.26 -2.96
C LYS A 188 -8.15 -14.10 -3.88
N ILE A 189 -8.77 -12.92 -3.84
CA ILE A 189 -9.90 -12.54 -4.69
C ILE A 189 -9.69 -11.18 -5.35
N TRP A 190 -10.21 -11.02 -6.56
CA TRP A 190 -10.31 -9.74 -7.28
C TRP A 190 -11.73 -9.52 -7.77
N GLY A 191 -12.22 -8.31 -7.59
CA GLY A 191 -13.53 -7.85 -8.05
C GLY A 191 -13.49 -6.34 -8.18
N GLU A 192 -14.12 -5.84 -9.23
CA GLU A 192 -14.03 -4.43 -9.64
C GLU A 192 -15.43 -3.90 -9.93
N ASN A 193 -15.71 -2.65 -9.51
CA ASN A 193 -17.05 -2.04 -9.54
C ASN A 193 -17.77 -2.13 -10.88
N TYR A 194 -17.02 -1.99 -11.97
CA TYR A 194 -17.55 -1.94 -13.33
C TYR A 194 -17.42 -3.28 -14.06
N SER A 195 -16.93 -4.30 -13.38
CA SER A 195 -16.84 -5.64 -13.95
C SER A 195 -17.99 -6.50 -13.46
N TRP A 196 -18.63 -7.20 -14.40
CA TRP A 196 -19.54 -8.30 -14.12
C TRP A 196 -18.78 -9.61 -13.85
N LYS A 197 -17.45 -9.53 -13.73
CA LYS A 197 -16.53 -10.65 -13.50
C LYS A 197 -15.84 -10.47 -12.16
N ALA A 198 -15.58 -11.58 -11.50
CA ALA A 198 -14.67 -11.69 -10.39
C ALA A 198 -13.70 -12.83 -10.64
N PHE A 199 -12.55 -12.74 -9.99
CA PHE A 199 -11.46 -13.69 -10.09
C PHE A 199 -11.09 -14.17 -8.70
N PHE A 200 -10.62 -15.40 -8.61
CA PHE A 200 -10.04 -15.91 -7.39
C PHE A 200 -8.80 -16.73 -7.70
N GLN A 201 -7.87 -16.75 -6.76
CA GLN A 201 -6.65 -17.55 -6.81
C GLN A 201 -6.68 -18.60 -5.72
N THR A 202 -6.35 -19.83 -6.06
CA THR A 202 -6.23 -20.93 -5.09
C THR A 202 -4.82 -21.01 -4.51
N ASN A 203 -4.66 -21.81 -3.44
CA ASN A 203 -3.36 -21.97 -2.75
C ASN A 203 -2.23 -22.51 -3.64
N ASP A 204 -2.56 -23.23 -4.72
CA ASP A 204 -1.62 -23.69 -5.76
C ASP A 204 -1.36 -22.62 -6.85
N ASN A 205 -1.70 -21.35 -6.57
CA ASN A 205 -1.55 -20.17 -7.42
C ASN A 205 -2.35 -20.17 -8.73
N LYS A 206 -3.25 -21.15 -8.95
CA LYS A 206 -4.16 -21.14 -10.11
C LYS A 206 -5.18 -20.02 -9.98
N VAL A 207 -5.45 -19.35 -11.09
CA VAL A 207 -6.39 -18.23 -11.14
C VAL A 207 -7.61 -18.63 -11.96
N PHE A 208 -8.79 -18.38 -11.41
CA PHE A 208 -10.06 -18.76 -11.97
C PHE A 208 -10.97 -17.55 -12.18
N CYS A 209 -11.80 -17.60 -13.21
CA CYS A 209 -12.89 -16.65 -13.45
C CYS A 209 -14.17 -17.38 -13.89
N LYS A 210 -15.28 -16.65 -14.02
CA LYS A 210 -16.52 -17.22 -14.54
C LYS A 210 -16.37 -17.73 -15.99
N THR A 211 -17.09 -18.80 -16.36
CA THR A 211 -17.22 -19.26 -17.75
C THR A 211 -18.40 -18.57 -18.45
N ASN A 212 -18.31 -18.39 -19.78
CA ASN A 212 -19.42 -17.89 -20.60
C ASN A 212 -20.27 -19.01 -21.22
N SER A 213 -19.93 -20.28 -21.02
CA SER A 213 -20.50 -21.41 -21.75
C SER A 213 -21.66 -22.09 -21.01
N PHE A 214 -22.87 -21.91 -21.55
CA PHE A 214 -24.01 -22.81 -21.33
C PHE A 214 -23.69 -24.22 -21.88
N GLN A 215 -24.15 -25.24 -21.17
CA GLN A 215 -24.11 -26.68 -21.52
C GLN A 215 -22.73 -27.37 -21.43
N GLY A 216 -22.26 -27.70 -20.21
CA GLY A 216 -21.36 -28.86 -20.07
C GLY A 216 -20.15 -28.85 -19.12
N ASN A 217 -19.92 -27.80 -18.29
CA ASN A 217 -18.88 -27.73 -17.23
C ASN A 217 -17.43 -27.50 -17.77
N PRO A 218 -16.63 -26.57 -17.22
CA PRO A 218 -16.48 -26.27 -15.80
C PRO A 218 -17.19 -25.00 -15.28
N ARG A 219 -17.48 -24.97 -13.97
CA ARG A 219 -18.05 -23.84 -13.18
C ARG A 219 -17.19 -22.57 -13.26
N PHE A 220 -15.89 -22.75 -13.46
CA PHE A 220 -14.88 -21.70 -13.60
C PHE A 220 -13.93 -22.02 -14.76
N PHE A 221 -13.41 -20.98 -15.40
CA PHE A 221 -12.32 -21.09 -16.37
C PHE A 221 -11.00 -20.83 -15.65
N GLU A 222 -10.03 -21.74 -15.80
CA GLU A 222 -8.68 -21.55 -15.26
C GLU A 222 -7.91 -20.58 -16.18
N VAL A 223 -7.85 -19.31 -15.78
CA VAL A 223 -7.13 -18.26 -16.49
C VAL A 223 -5.63 -18.56 -16.54
N SER A 224 -5.07 -19.08 -15.45
CA SER A 224 -3.64 -19.42 -15.36
C SER A 224 -3.20 -20.53 -16.30
N SER A 225 -4.11 -21.35 -16.84
CA SER A 225 -3.77 -22.41 -17.78
C SER A 225 -3.59 -21.92 -19.22
N LEU A 226 -3.79 -20.62 -19.47
CA LEU A 226 -3.62 -20.05 -20.80
C LEU A 226 -2.14 -20.04 -21.23
N PRO A 227 -1.81 -20.38 -22.49
CA PRO A 227 -0.43 -20.49 -22.95
C PRO A 227 0.43 -19.24 -22.75
N ILE A 228 -0.18 -18.04 -22.75
CA ILE A 228 0.56 -16.79 -22.53
C ILE A 228 1.14 -16.66 -21.12
N PHE A 229 0.57 -17.36 -20.15
CA PHE A 229 1.04 -17.38 -18.76
C PHE A 229 1.95 -18.56 -18.48
N LYS A 230 2.42 -19.27 -19.52
CA LYS A 230 3.47 -20.27 -19.36
C LYS A 230 4.68 -19.62 -18.69
N ASP A 231 5.21 -20.28 -17.66
CA ASP A 231 6.34 -19.85 -16.85
C ASP A 231 6.12 -18.49 -16.14
N GLN A 232 4.87 -18.10 -15.90
CA GLN A 232 4.50 -16.88 -15.19
C GLN A 232 3.47 -17.15 -14.10
N ILE A 233 3.55 -16.38 -13.01
CA ILE A 233 2.52 -16.31 -11.97
C ILE A 233 1.70 -15.03 -12.15
N ILE A 234 0.38 -15.13 -11.94
CA ILE A 234 -0.51 -13.96 -11.92
C ILE A 234 -0.47 -13.36 -10.51
N LEU A 235 -0.07 -12.09 -10.41
CA LEU A 235 0.06 -11.35 -9.16
C LEU A 235 -1.20 -10.53 -8.85
N GLU A 236 -1.74 -9.83 -9.85
CA GLU A 236 -2.92 -8.98 -9.72
C GLU A 236 -3.80 -9.05 -10.97
N VAL A 237 -5.11 -8.86 -10.77
CA VAL A 237 -6.11 -8.76 -11.85
C VAL A 237 -6.96 -7.52 -11.64
N ALA A 238 -7.08 -6.69 -12.66
CA ALA A 238 -8.03 -5.58 -12.73
C ALA A 238 -8.92 -5.77 -13.96
N SER A 239 -10.21 -5.42 -13.87
CA SER A 239 -11.19 -5.67 -14.91
C SER A 239 -12.20 -4.53 -15.03
N SER A 240 -12.43 -4.10 -16.26
CA SER A 240 -13.58 -3.25 -16.65
C SER A 240 -14.67 -4.12 -17.31
N CYS A 241 -15.74 -3.47 -17.79
CA CYS A 241 -16.88 -4.12 -18.48
C CYS A 241 -16.44 -5.10 -19.59
N SER A 242 -15.47 -4.68 -20.41
CA SER A 242 -15.05 -5.41 -21.61
C SER A 242 -13.55 -5.71 -21.64
N THR A 243 -12.76 -5.23 -20.68
CA THR A 243 -11.30 -5.39 -20.73
C THR A 243 -10.70 -5.76 -19.40
N MET A 244 -9.52 -6.36 -19.44
CA MET A 244 -8.78 -6.78 -18.27
C MET A 244 -7.30 -6.44 -18.41
N LEU A 245 -6.71 -6.19 -17.26
CA LEU A 245 -5.29 -5.96 -17.07
C LEU A 245 -4.80 -6.99 -16.05
N LEU A 246 -3.75 -7.71 -16.40
CA LEU A 246 -3.12 -8.69 -15.53
C LEU A 246 -1.67 -8.31 -15.30
N LEU A 247 -1.27 -8.23 -14.03
CA LEU A 247 0.12 -8.14 -13.63
C LEU A 247 0.64 -9.55 -13.40
N THR A 248 1.70 -9.93 -14.10
CA THR A 248 2.35 -11.22 -13.95
C THR A 248 3.83 -11.06 -13.63
N GLN A 249 4.41 -12.12 -13.11
CA GLN A 249 5.85 -12.22 -12.85
C GLN A 249 6.38 -13.52 -13.42
N SER A 250 7.58 -13.47 -14.00
CA SER A 250 8.32 -14.65 -14.42
C SER A 250 8.54 -15.60 -13.25
N THR A 251 8.42 -16.89 -13.49
CA THR A 251 8.77 -17.93 -12.49
C THR A 251 10.27 -18.08 -12.29
N ASN A 252 11.06 -17.64 -13.28
CA ASN A 252 12.53 -17.80 -13.31
C ASN A 252 13.27 -16.47 -13.05
N SER A 253 12.56 -15.36 -12.84
CA SER A 253 13.16 -14.05 -12.57
C SER A 253 12.18 -13.10 -11.88
N GLU A 254 12.66 -12.00 -11.34
CA GLU A 254 11.80 -10.94 -10.77
C GLU A 254 11.12 -10.07 -11.83
N LYS A 255 11.31 -10.39 -13.12
CA LYS A 255 10.75 -9.60 -14.22
C LYS A 255 9.23 -9.69 -14.25
N GLN A 256 8.60 -8.53 -14.20
CA GLN A 256 7.16 -8.39 -14.27
C GLN A 256 6.69 -8.02 -15.68
N PHE A 257 5.46 -8.41 -15.99
CA PHE A 257 4.80 -8.08 -17.24
C PHE A 257 3.38 -7.62 -16.98
N LEU A 258 2.91 -6.74 -17.85
CA LEU A 258 1.55 -6.26 -17.83
C LEU A 258 0.85 -6.71 -19.10
N HIS A 259 -0.24 -7.46 -18.95
CA HIS A 259 -1.00 -8.02 -20.06
C HIS A 259 -2.37 -7.38 -20.12
N TYR A 260 -2.71 -6.86 -21.30
CA TYR A 260 -4.01 -6.29 -21.60
C TYR A 260 -4.80 -7.21 -22.53
N THR A 261 -6.09 -7.35 -22.26
CA THR A 261 -6.99 -8.09 -23.15
C THR A 261 -8.42 -7.55 -23.12
N THR A 262 -9.14 -7.71 -24.23
CA THR A 262 -10.56 -7.41 -24.37
C THR A 262 -11.47 -8.62 -24.10
N ASN A 263 -10.90 -9.79 -23.76
CA ASN A 263 -11.65 -10.93 -23.24
C ASN A 263 -10.74 -11.98 -22.58
N ILE A 264 -11.26 -12.86 -21.72
CA ILE A 264 -10.48 -14.00 -21.16
C ILE A 264 -11.20 -15.26 -21.54
N TYR A 265 -10.88 -15.77 -22.73
CA TYR A 265 -11.24 -17.09 -23.22
C TYR A 265 -10.12 -17.60 -24.13
N GLN A 266 -10.16 -18.88 -24.48
CA GLN A 266 -9.13 -19.54 -25.30
C GLN A 266 -8.81 -18.81 -26.62
N HIS A 267 -9.73 -18.03 -27.17
CA HIS A 267 -9.57 -17.30 -28.44
C HIS A 267 -9.31 -15.80 -28.28
N SER A 268 -8.95 -15.33 -27.08
CA SER A 268 -8.75 -13.89 -26.83
C SER A 268 -7.36 -13.43 -27.28
N THR A 269 -7.28 -12.21 -27.81
CA THR A 269 -6.01 -11.56 -28.09
C THR A 269 -5.46 -10.93 -26.81
N TYR A 270 -4.19 -11.20 -26.53
CA TYR A 270 -3.49 -10.65 -25.39
C TYR A 270 -2.35 -9.79 -25.90
N HIS A 271 -2.17 -8.64 -25.28
CA HIS A 271 -1.15 -7.68 -25.64
C HIS A 271 -0.29 -7.41 -24.43
N LYS A 272 1.03 -7.55 -24.57
CA LYS A 272 1.96 -7.04 -23.57
C LYS A 272 1.97 -5.52 -23.68
N VAL A 273 1.73 -4.85 -22.56
CA VAL A 273 1.88 -3.41 -22.46
C VAL A 273 3.38 -3.11 -22.45
N ASP A 274 3.80 -2.16 -23.26
CA ASP A 274 5.17 -1.66 -23.25
C ASP A 274 5.42 -0.89 -21.95
N LEU A 275 6.41 -1.34 -21.18
CA LEU A 275 6.83 -0.73 -19.91
C LEU A 275 8.11 0.09 -20.07
N THR A 276 8.51 0.42 -21.30
CA THR A 276 9.68 1.29 -21.56
C THR A 276 9.52 2.62 -20.82
N GLY A 277 10.51 2.97 -20.00
CA GLY A 277 10.49 4.17 -19.14
C GLY A 277 9.89 3.96 -17.74
N VAL A 278 9.41 2.76 -17.41
CA VAL A 278 9.05 2.39 -16.03
C VAL A 278 10.27 1.78 -15.35
N ASN A 279 10.93 2.57 -14.50
CA ASN A 279 12.20 2.20 -13.89
C ASN A 279 12.05 1.47 -12.54
N SER A 280 10.82 1.24 -12.08
CA SER A 280 10.51 0.62 -10.80
C SER A 280 9.53 -0.54 -10.98
N PRO A 281 9.67 -1.66 -10.24
CA PRO A 281 8.73 -2.77 -10.33
C PRO A 281 7.30 -2.32 -10.03
N LEU A 282 6.33 -2.91 -10.72
CA LEU A 282 4.91 -2.68 -10.48
C LEU A 282 4.49 -3.31 -9.15
N LYS A 283 3.66 -2.56 -8.42
CA LYS A 283 3.15 -2.88 -7.08
C LYS A 283 1.68 -3.25 -7.10
N GLY A 284 0.88 -2.66 -8.00
CA GLY A 284 -0.55 -2.89 -8.03
C GLY A 284 -1.22 -2.26 -9.24
N ILE A 285 -2.36 -2.82 -9.60
CA ILE A 285 -3.20 -2.38 -10.72
C ILE A 285 -4.62 -2.13 -10.22
N SER A 286 -5.32 -1.21 -10.88
CA SER A 286 -6.75 -0.99 -10.65
C SER A 286 -7.44 -0.60 -11.95
N SER A 287 -8.74 -0.82 -12.01
CA SER A 287 -9.56 -0.50 -13.18
C SER A 287 -10.61 0.55 -12.88
N SER A 288 -10.79 1.45 -13.84
CA SER A 288 -11.99 2.24 -14.00
C SER A 288 -12.84 1.64 -15.13
N GLN A 289 -13.98 2.27 -15.42
CA GLN A 289 -14.77 1.91 -16.59
C GLN A 289 -14.02 2.20 -17.92
N SER A 290 -13.22 3.27 -17.95
CA SER A 290 -12.63 3.80 -19.20
C SER A 290 -11.09 3.83 -19.24
N HIS A 291 -10.41 3.39 -18.19
CA HIS A 291 -8.95 3.33 -18.13
C HIS A 291 -8.49 2.36 -17.05
N PHE A 292 -7.20 2.03 -17.06
CA PHE A 292 -6.52 1.36 -15.95
C PHE A 292 -5.48 2.27 -15.33
N LEU A 293 -5.16 2.00 -14.08
CA LEU A 293 -4.05 2.59 -13.35
C LEU A 293 -3.11 1.47 -12.91
N THR A 294 -1.81 1.73 -12.99
CA THR A 294 -0.79 0.90 -12.36
C THR A 294 0.09 1.76 -11.48
N THR A 295 0.60 1.16 -10.41
CA THR A 295 1.49 1.81 -9.45
C THR A 295 2.80 1.06 -9.36
N THR A 296 3.91 1.77 -9.16
CA THR A 296 5.22 1.16 -8.92
C THR A 296 5.51 1.00 -7.43
N GLN A 297 6.58 0.28 -7.09
CA GLN A 297 7.10 0.21 -5.72
C GLN A 297 7.54 1.58 -5.21
N ASN A 298 8.00 2.46 -6.10
CA ASN A 298 8.32 3.87 -5.81
C ASN A 298 7.07 4.75 -5.67
N ASN A 299 5.88 4.20 -5.92
CA ASN A 299 4.58 4.86 -5.86
C ASN A 299 4.33 5.87 -6.98
N ASP A 300 5.01 5.71 -8.11
CA ASP A 300 4.65 6.37 -9.36
C ASP A 300 3.33 5.80 -9.86
N ILE A 301 2.54 6.64 -10.53
CA ILE A 301 1.21 6.27 -11.03
C ILE A 301 1.22 6.45 -12.55
N TYR A 302 0.90 5.38 -13.26
CA TYR A 302 0.75 5.39 -14.71
C TYR A 302 -0.70 5.11 -15.09
N CYS A 303 -1.22 5.87 -16.04
CA CYS A 303 -2.53 5.64 -16.62
C CYS A 303 -2.40 4.98 -18.00
N LEU A 304 -3.21 3.95 -18.21
CA LEU A 304 -3.23 3.17 -19.45
C LEU A 304 -4.53 3.46 -20.21
N ARG A 305 -4.39 4.02 -21.42
CA ARG A 305 -5.49 4.44 -22.32
C ARG A 305 -5.16 4.18 -23.78
N ASN A 306 -6.17 4.19 -24.64
CA ASN A 306 -5.98 4.15 -26.10
C ASN A 306 -5.95 5.58 -26.67
N LYS A 307 -4.81 5.98 -27.25
CA LYS A 307 -4.54 7.32 -27.79
C LYS A 307 -5.55 7.81 -28.83
N ALA A 308 -6.19 6.91 -29.58
CA ALA A 308 -7.03 7.31 -30.72
C ALA A 308 -8.45 7.76 -30.35
N LEU A 309 -8.97 7.36 -29.19
CA LEU A 309 -10.41 7.44 -28.91
C LEU A 309 -10.77 7.96 -27.50
N HIS A 310 -9.78 8.27 -26.65
CA HIS A 310 -10.00 8.65 -25.25
C HIS A 310 -10.98 7.69 -24.51
N GLN A 311 -11.04 6.43 -24.95
CA GLN A 311 -11.93 5.36 -24.52
C GLN A 311 -11.17 4.03 -24.59
N ILE A 312 -11.60 3.04 -23.80
CA ILE A 312 -11.14 1.65 -23.96
C ILE A 312 -11.80 1.07 -25.22
N THR A 313 -11.10 1.12 -26.34
CA THR A 313 -11.49 0.42 -27.57
C THR A 313 -10.41 -0.58 -27.99
N ASN A 314 -10.69 -1.43 -28.99
CA ASN A 314 -9.97 -2.64 -29.44
C ASN A 314 -8.46 -2.52 -29.77
N GLY A 315 -7.79 -1.40 -29.46
CA GLY A 315 -6.34 -1.24 -29.56
C GLY A 315 -5.61 -1.56 -28.23
N VAL A 316 -4.29 -1.74 -28.32
CA VAL A 316 -3.41 -1.89 -27.15
C VAL A 316 -3.30 -0.53 -26.45
N PRO A 317 -3.57 -0.42 -25.14
CA PRO A 317 -3.39 0.84 -24.43
C PRO A 317 -1.91 1.18 -24.33
N GLU A 318 -1.59 2.44 -24.58
CA GLU A 318 -0.26 3.02 -24.36
C GLU A 318 -0.26 3.79 -23.02
N MET A 319 0.91 3.97 -22.42
CA MET A 319 1.03 4.84 -21.24
C MET A 319 0.88 6.30 -21.67
N GLU A 320 -0.17 6.96 -21.16
CA GLU A 320 -0.40 8.39 -21.33
C GLU A 320 -0.05 9.11 -20.02
N GLY A 321 1.19 9.61 -19.94
CA GLY A 321 1.61 10.61 -18.95
C GLY A 321 1.78 10.10 -17.51
N GLU A 322 2.71 10.76 -16.81
CA GLU A 322 2.91 10.62 -15.38
C GLU A 322 1.95 11.57 -14.65
N PHE A 323 1.07 11.02 -13.80
CA PHE A 323 0.27 11.86 -12.91
C PHE A 323 1.14 12.29 -11.73
N ASN A 324 1.75 13.47 -11.84
CA ASN A 324 2.51 14.04 -10.73
C ASN A 324 1.60 14.34 -9.52
N ARG A 325 1.88 13.65 -8.40
CA ARG A 325 1.80 14.16 -7.02
C ARG A 325 0.42 14.57 -6.46
N GLU A 326 -0.60 13.70 -6.56
CA GLU A 326 -1.80 13.81 -5.70
C GLU A 326 -1.94 12.63 -4.73
N ARG A 327 -2.25 12.93 -3.45
CA ARG A 327 -2.27 11.97 -2.32
C ARG A 327 -3.45 10.99 -2.36
N TYR A 328 -4.48 11.29 -3.14
CA TYR A 328 -5.69 10.50 -3.34
C TYR A 328 -6.17 10.74 -4.76
N VAL A 329 -6.30 9.70 -5.59
CA VAL A 329 -6.82 9.83 -6.96
C VAL A 329 -8.12 9.06 -7.08
N ALA A 330 -9.24 9.79 -7.15
CA ALA A 330 -10.53 9.24 -7.53
C ALA A 330 -10.83 9.64 -8.97
N CYS A 331 -10.98 8.66 -9.86
CA CYS A 331 -11.30 8.87 -11.26
C CYS A 331 -12.79 8.64 -11.50
N SER A 332 -13.48 9.56 -12.16
CA SER A 332 -14.88 9.39 -12.55
C SER A 332 -15.09 9.35 -14.06
N CYS A 333 -16.18 8.71 -14.49
CA CYS A 333 -16.75 8.80 -15.83
C CYS A 333 -18.27 9.07 -15.74
N SER A 334 -18.93 9.36 -16.85
CA SER A 334 -20.37 9.72 -17.00
C SER A 334 -21.36 8.76 -16.35
N CYS A 335 -20.94 7.56 -15.97
CA CYS A 335 -21.79 6.52 -15.39
C CYS A 335 -21.36 6.04 -13.99
N GLY A 336 -20.34 6.67 -13.37
CA GLY A 336 -19.96 6.43 -11.97
C GLY A 336 -18.50 6.74 -11.62
N PHE A 337 -18.16 6.66 -10.32
CA PHE A 337 -16.82 6.87 -9.78
C PHE A 337 -16.05 5.56 -9.53
N SER A 338 -14.76 5.53 -9.85
CA SER A 338 -13.76 4.55 -9.38
C SER A 338 -12.71 5.29 -8.55
N ALA A 339 -12.63 5.02 -7.26
CA ALA A 339 -11.64 5.62 -6.39
C ALA A 339 -10.59 4.58 -6.02
N SER A 340 -9.35 4.86 -6.42
CA SER A 340 -8.20 4.07 -6.00
C SER A 340 -7.42 4.89 -4.98
N VAL A 341 -7.26 4.34 -3.78
CA VAL A 341 -6.23 4.86 -2.88
C VAL A 341 -4.91 4.37 -3.41
N VAL A 342 -4.18 5.28 -4.04
CA VAL A 342 -2.73 5.21 -3.92
C VAL A 342 -2.50 5.41 -2.44
N PRO A 343 -1.99 4.40 -1.69
CA PRO A 343 -1.62 4.64 -0.32
C PRO A 343 -0.81 5.92 -0.36
N SER A 344 -1.11 6.89 0.51
CA SER A 344 -0.06 7.82 0.84
C SER A 344 1.01 6.99 1.52
N SER A 345 1.86 6.37 0.71
CA SER A 345 3.26 6.51 0.92
C SER A 345 3.47 8.04 0.81
N LYS A 346 3.24 8.85 1.84
CA LYS A 346 4.32 9.08 2.80
C LYS A 346 5.29 7.93 2.70
N CYS A 347 6.35 8.12 1.94
CA CYS A 347 7.61 7.40 2.05
C CYS A 347 8.01 7.45 3.54
N SER A 348 7.28 6.69 4.34
CA SER A 348 7.30 6.72 5.77
C SER A 348 8.35 5.70 6.05
N ILE A 349 9.32 6.14 6.82
CA ILE A 349 10.38 5.28 7.29
C ILE A 349 9.84 3.94 7.82
N SER A 350 8.64 3.89 8.39
CA SER A 350 7.94 2.64 8.75
C SER A 350 7.75 1.61 7.61
N ASN A 351 7.50 2.05 6.37
CA ASN A 351 7.38 1.14 5.22
C ASN A 351 8.76 0.63 4.79
N ASP A 352 9.76 1.50 4.75
CA ASP A 352 11.14 1.14 4.44
C ASP A 352 11.66 0.11 5.47
N LEU A 353 11.42 0.37 6.76
CA LEU A 353 11.76 -0.53 7.85
C LEU A 353 11.02 -1.88 7.75
N LEU A 354 9.74 -1.87 7.42
CA LEU A 354 8.95 -3.10 7.27
C LEU A 354 9.41 -3.94 6.08
N GLN A 355 9.67 -3.32 4.93
CA GLN A 355 10.21 -4.03 3.76
C GLN A 355 11.56 -4.67 4.08
N LEU A 356 12.40 -3.96 4.82
CA LEU A 356 13.71 -4.46 5.19
C LEU A 356 13.62 -5.70 6.09
N TYR A 357 12.69 -5.70 7.06
CA TYR A 357 12.36 -6.90 7.84
C TYR A 357 11.80 -8.03 6.96
N GLN A 358 10.83 -7.74 6.10
CA GLN A 358 10.19 -8.77 5.24
C GLN A 358 11.19 -9.44 4.30
N ASN A 359 12.13 -8.65 3.76
CA ASN A 359 13.17 -9.12 2.86
C ASN A 359 14.38 -9.72 3.58
N GLN A 360 14.38 -9.73 4.93
CA GLN A 360 15.47 -10.25 5.76
C GLN A 360 16.85 -9.67 5.37
N THR A 361 16.86 -8.40 4.99
CA THR A 361 18.02 -7.73 4.38
C THR A 361 18.98 -7.26 5.48
N PHE A 362 20.21 -7.80 5.51
CA PHE A 362 21.23 -7.48 6.52
C PHE A 362 20.77 -7.64 7.99
N VAL A 363 19.92 -8.64 8.27
CA VAL A 363 19.55 -8.99 9.64
C VAL A 363 20.77 -9.47 10.43
N ASP A 364 20.92 -8.99 11.68
CA ASP A 364 22.12 -9.15 12.50
C ASP A 364 21.87 -9.95 13.80
N CYS A 365 20.62 -10.34 14.06
CA CYS A 365 20.27 -11.14 15.24
C CYS A 365 19.10 -12.09 14.98
N GLU A 366 19.07 -13.18 15.75
CA GLU A 366 17.89 -14.02 15.88
C GLU A 366 17.04 -13.53 17.05
N ILE A 367 15.77 -13.21 16.78
CA ILE A 367 14.81 -12.71 17.78
C ILE A 367 14.25 -13.87 18.58
N ALA A 368 13.73 -14.90 17.91
CA ALA A 368 13.28 -16.16 18.52
C ALA A 368 12.78 -17.12 17.43
N GLN A 369 12.96 -18.43 17.65
CA GLN A 369 12.38 -19.49 16.81
C GLN A 369 12.70 -19.32 15.31
N GLY A 370 13.93 -18.93 14.99
CA GLY A 370 14.41 -18.69 13.63
C GLY A 370 13.89 -17.40 12.97
N ILE A 371 13.11 -16.57 13.66
CA ILE A 371 12.77 -15.22 13.18
C ILE A 371 13.96 -14.30 13.46
N LYS A 372 14.49 -13.68 12.40
CA LYS A 372 15.63 -12.76 12.49
C LYS A 372 15.19 -11.29 12.35
N GLY A 373 16.03 -10.39 12.81
CA GLY A 373 15.77 -8.95 12.77
C GLY A 373 17.03 -8.12 12.96
N HIS A 374 16.84 -6.84 13.29
CA HIS A 374 17.87 -5.85 13.51
C HIS A 374 17.94 -5.52 14.99
N LYS A 375 19.03 -5.91 15.64
CA LYS A 375 19.21 -5.90 17.09
C LYS A 375 18.91 -4.53 17.67
N VAL A 376 19.64 -3.52 17.20
CA VAL A 376 19.54 -2.15 17.71
C VAL A 376 18.10 -1.61 17.61
N TRP A 377 17.41 -1.89 16.50
CA TRP A 377 16.04 -1.43 16.31
C TRP A 377 15.04 -2.16 17.21
N VAL A 378 15.15 -3.48 17.32
CA VAL A 378 14.24 -4.29 18.13
C VAL A 378 14.43 -4.00 19.61
N GLU A 379 15.67 -3.88 20.07
CA GLU A 379 15.99 -3.58 21.47
C GLU A 379 15.49 -2.20 21.88
N LEU A 380 15.66 -1.19 21.02
CA LEU A 380 15.09 0.14 21.21
C LEU A 380 13.56 0.09 21.31
N ARG A 381 12.92 -0.54 20.31
CA ARG A 381 11.45 -0.54 20.18
C ARG A 381 10.76 -1.31 21.28
N LEU A 382 11.41 -2.29 21.89
CA LEU A 382 10.86 -3.07 23.01
C LEU A 382 11.40 -2.61 24.37
N SER A 383 12.43 -1.76 24.37
CA SER A 383 13.16 -1.32 25.58
C SER A 383 13.67 -2.51 26.41
N LYS A 384 14.22 -3.52 25.71
CA LYS A 384 14.75 -4.76 26.28
C LYS A 384 15.86 -5.30 25.40
N THR A 385 16.83 -5.98 25.99
CA THR A 385 17.84 -6.70 25.23
C THR A 385 17.23 -7.90 24.48
N ILE A 386 17.85 -8.33 23.37
CA ILE A 386 17.42 -9.54 22.64
C ILE A 386 17.35 -10.75 23.56
N LYS A 387 18.29 -10.87 24.51
CA LYS A 387 18.29 -11.96 25.49
C LYS A 387 17.03 -11.96 26.37
N GLU A 388 16.66 -10.81 26.92
CA GLU A 388 15.43 -10.70 27.73
C GLU A 388 14.17 -10.93 26.90
N ILE A 389 14.17 -10.51 25.63
CA ILE A 389 13.07 -10.77 24.68
C ILE A 389 12.92 -12.27 24.45
N GLN A 390 14.01 -12.96 24.14
CA GLN A 390 14.04 -14.42 23.95
C GLN A 390 13.55 -15.17 25.18
N GLU A 391 14.05 -14.81 26.37
CA GLU A 391 13.64 -15.41 27.64
C GLU A 391 12.13 -15.21 27.89
N THR A 392 11.61 -14.01 27.62
CA THR A 392 10.18 -13.72 27.78
C THR A 392 9.31 -14.51 26.79
N ILE A 393 9.73 -14.59 25.52
CA ILE A 393 9.05 -15.37 24.47
C ILE A 393 9.01 -16.86 24.84
N LEU A 394 10.12 -17.39 25.35
CA LEU A 394 10.25 -18.77 25.79
C LEU A 394 9.35 -19.08 26.98
N GLN A 395 9.38 -18.23 28.02
CA GLN A 395 8.52 -18.36 29.21
C GLN A 395 7.04 -18.29 28.86
N ALA A 396 6.67 -17.43 27.92
CA ALA A 396 5.29 -17.25 27.50
C ALA A 396 4.82 -18.27 26.44
N GLN A 397 5.69 -19.18 25.99
CA GLN A 397 5.39 -20.22 24.99
C GLN A 397 4.76 -19.70 23.70
N TRP A 398 5.28 -18.60 23.16
CA TRP A 398 4.70 -17.99 21.95
C TRP A 398 4.96 -18.84 20.72
N GLY A 399 3.99 -18.94 19.80
CA GLY A 399 4.20 -19.51 18.48
C GLY A 399 4.77 -18.51 17.48
N LYS A 400 5.36 -19.01 16.39
CA LYS A 400 5.98 -18.22 15.31
C LYS A 400 5.08 -17.11 14.75
N GLU A 401 3.78 -17.38 14.58
CA GLU A 401 2.80 -16.39 14.08
C GLU A 401 2.63 -15.18 14.99
N LYS A 402 2.69 -15.40 16.31
CA LYS A 402 2.59 -14.32 17.32
C LYS A 402 3.85 -13.47 17.34
N ILE A 403 5.01 -14.11 17.21
CA ILE A 403 6.31 -13.42 17.12
C ILE A 403 6.39 -12.60 15.82
N ASP A 404 5.94 -13.16 14.69
CA ASP A 404 5.91 -12.43 13.41
C ASP A 404 4.94 -11.23 13.45
N SER A 405 3.78 -11.38 14.08
CA SER A 405 2.85 -10.27 14.30
C SER A 405 3.45 -9.17 15.18
N LEU A 406 4.20 -9.54 16.23
CA LEU A 406 4.96 -8.58 17.04
C LEU A 406 6.01 -7.85 16.19
N MET A 407 6.82 -8.58 15.41
CA MET A 407 7.83 -7.97 14.55
C MET A 407 7.19 -7.05 13.52
N HIS A 408 6.08 -7.44 12.90
CA HIS A 408 5.33 -6.57 12.00
C HIS A 408 5.00 -5.23 12.67
N TRP A 409 4.54 -5.24 13.93
CA TRP A 409 4.31 -4.02 14.70
C TRP A 409 5.61 -3.25 15.03
N VAL A 410 6.69 -3.95 15.40
CA VAL A 410 8.01 -3.34 15.69
C VAL A 410 8.49 -2.49 14.51
N TYR A 411 8.35 -2.99 13.28
CA TYR A 411 8.84 -2.27 12.08
C TYR A 411 7.83 -1.30 11.47
N SER A 412 6.52 -1.48 11.67
CA SER A 412 5.51 -0.68 10.96
C SER A 412 4.59 0.16 11.85
N ASN A 413 4.58 -0.08 13.17
CA ASN A 413 3.58 0.42 14.10
C ASN A 413 2.13 -0.01 13.74
N SER A 414 1.97 -0.98 12.83
CA SER A 414 0.68 -1.50 12.36
C SER A 414 0.17 -2.63 13.26
N TYR A 415 -1.08 -2.51 13.70
CA TYR A 415 -1.74 -3.46 14.59
C TYR A 415 -2.47 -4.54 13.78
N ARG A 416 -1.75 -5.39 13.05
CA ARG A 416 -2.34 -6.60 12.45
C ARG A 416 -2.38 -7.73 13.48
N GLY A 417 -3.58 -8.25 13.77
CA GLY A 417 -3.75 -9.48 14.56
C GLY A 417 -3.51 -9.37 16.08
N ILE A 418 -3.27 -8.17 16.62
CA ILE A 418 -3.00 -7.99 18.06
C ILE A 418 -4.22 -7.34 18.72
N LYS A 419 -5.07 -8.16 19.34
CA LYS A 419 -6.34 -7.70 19.94
C LYS A 419 -6.18 -6.91 21.23
N GLN A 420 -5.01 -6.88 21.85
CA GLN A 420 -4.64 -5.98 22.94
C GLN A 420 -3.13 -6.12 23.20
N ILE A 421 -2.41 -5.00 23.11
CA ILE A 421 -0.98 -4.88 23.49
C ILE A 421 -0.74 -5.34 24.95
N LYS A 422 -1.79 -5.38 25.80
CA LYS A 422 -1.71 -5.95 27.16
C LYS A 422 -1.32 -7.44 27.20
N GLU A 423 -1.44 -8.17 26.10
CA GLU A 423 -1.03 -9.58 25.99
C GLU A 423 0.47 -9.78 25.71
N PHE A 424 1.27 -8.71 25.64
CA PHE A 424 2.73 -8.79 25.51
C PHE A 424 3.46 -9.31 26.76
N GLY A 425 2.75 -9.81 27.79
CA GLY A 425 3.31 -10.75 28.77
C GLY A 425 4.68 -10.37 29.33
N GLY A 426 4.88 -9.13 29.74
CA GLY A 426 6.16 -8.69 30.33
C GLY A 426 7.27 -8.35 29.34
N LEU A 427 7.03 -8.32 28.01
CA LEU A 427 8.02 -7.95 26.97
C LEU A 427 8.43 -6.46 26.97
N THR A 428 7.84 -5.64 27.83
CA THR A 428 8.31 -4.26 28.04
C THR A 428 8.10 -3.85 29.50
N SER A 429 9.07 -3.12 30.04
CA SER A 429 8.99 -2.45 31.34
C SER A 429 8.31 -1.07 31.23
N ASN A 430 8.07 -0.57 30.02
CA ASN A 430 7.54 0.77 29.76
C ASN A 430 6.05 0.73 29.39
N PRO A 431 5.15 1.16 30.29
CA PRO A 431 3.70 1.16 30.04
C PRO A 431 3.24 2.22 29.04
N ASN A 432 4.13 3.02 28.43
CA ASN A 432 3.79 4.02 27.41
C ASN A 432 4.43 3.74 26.04
N LEU A 433 5.15 2.63 25.87
CA LEU A 433 5.86 2.25 24.64
C LEU A 433 4.98 2.37 23.37
N TYR A 434 3.70 2.03 23.50
CA TYR A 434 2.70 2.03 22.42
C TYR A 434 2.14 3.40 22.04
N LYS A 435 2.47 4.45 22.79
CA LYS A 435 2.12 5.85 22.45
C LYS A 435 3.20 6.51 21.60
N ASN A 436 4.40 5.94 21.56
CA ASN A 436 5.50 6.48 20.78
C ASN A 436 5.31 6.15 19.30
N SER A 437 5.54 7.15 18.46
CA SER A 437 5.56 6.97 17.02
C SER A 437 6.92 6.43 16.58
N ILE A 438 6.96 5.71 15.45
CA ILE A 438 8.25 5.33 14.83
C ILE A 438 9.18 6.56 14.67
N LYS A 439 8.63 7.74 14.39
CA LYS A 439 9.39 9.00 14.30
C LYS A 439 10.09 9.38 15.60
N SER A 440 9.42 9.24 16.75
CA SER A 440 10.02 9.58 18.05
C SER A 440 11.11 8.58 18.43
N ASP A 441 10.93 7.31 18.10
CA ASP A 441 11.94 6.28 18.40
C ASP A 441 13.17 6.45 17.53
N LEU A 442 13.02 6.77 16.24
CA LEU A 442 14.14 7.07 15.35
C LEU A 442 14.91 8.33 15.75
N LEU A 443 14.22 9.34 16.28
CA LEU A 443 14.88 10.50 16.84
C LEU A 443 15.67 10.15 18.12
N ALA A 444 15.13 9.26 18.95
CA ALA A 444 15.85 8.75 20.11
C ALA A 444 17.07 7.91 19.69
N LEU A 445 16.94 7.11 18.62
CA LEU A 445 18.03 6.33 18.04
C LEU A 445 19.13 7.24 17.48
N TYR A 446 18.76 8.25 16.71
CA TYR A 446 19.72 9.21 16.13
C TYR A 446 20.56 9.90 17.21
N LYS A 447 19.94 10.27 18.34
CA LYS A 447 20.60 10.94 19.47
C LYS A 447 21.47 10.02 20.34
N ASN A 448 21.38 8.71 20.15
CA ASN A 448 22.12 7.75 20.95
C ASN A 448 23.44 7.41 20.25
N GLU A 449 24.51 8.11 20.66
CA GLU A 449 25.84 7.93 20.07
C GLU A 449 26.42 6.54 20.32
N GLU A 450 26.14 5.93 21.48
CA GLU A 450 26.68 4.61 21.86
C GLU A 450 26.16 3.46 20.98
N THR A 451 25.03 3.66 20.29
CA THR A 451 24.42 2.62 19.45
C THR A 451 24.78 2.76 17.97
N LYS A 452 25.44 3.85 17.57
CA LYS A 452 25.92 4.04 16.20
C LYS A 452 27.04 3.03 15.94
N ASN A 453 26.87 2.25 14.88
CA ASN A 453 27.69 1.08 14.60
C ASN A 453 28.42 1.17 13.26
N PHE A 454 28.46 2.35 12.65
CA PHE A 454 29.12 2.59 11.39
C PHE A 454 29.54 4.05 11.28
N THR A 455 30.63 4.34 10.57
CA THR A 455 31.16 5.69 10.39
C THR A 455 31.29 6.04 8.91
N ILE A 456 30.87 7.24 8.53
CA ILE A 456 31.13 7.80 7.20
C ILE A 456 32.25 8.83 7.34
N LYS A 457 33.35 8.61 6.62
CA LYS A 457 34.53 9.49 6.62
C LYS A 457 34.40 10.45 5.45
N VAL A 458 34.12 11.72 5.74
CA VAL A 458 33.96 12.78 4.74
C VAL A 458 35.27 13.52 4.62
N LYS A 459 35.77 13.70 3.40
CA LYS A 459 37.01 14.43 3.17
C LYS A 459 36.79 15.92 3.50
N ILE A 460 37.72 16.52 4.23
CA ILE A 460 37.74 17.96 4.48
C ILE A 460 38.66 18.59 3.42
N ASP A 461 38.15 19.58 2.69
CA ASP A 461 38.96 20.36 1.76
C ASP A 461 39.63 21.50 2.55
N ASP A 462 40.85 21.27 3.06
CA ASP A 462 41.67 22.33 3.65
C ASP A 462 42.37 23.12 2.53
N GLU A 463 42.00 24.40 2.36
CA GLU A 463 42.63 25.30 1.38
C GLU A 463 44.12 25.61 1.69
N ASP A 464 44.63 25.21 2.86
CA ASP A 464 45.96 25.54 3.38
C ASP A 464 46.97 24.35 3.38
N GLN A 465 46.61 23.18 2.83
CA GLN A 465 47.53 22.03 2.75
C GLN A 465 48.29 22.04 1.41
N ASP A 466 49.61 22.23 1.46
CA ASP A 466 50.49 22.09 0.29
C ASP A 466 50.38 20.66 -0.27
N ASP A 467 50.02 20.55 -1.56
CA ASP A 467 49.77 19.33 -2.38
C ASP A 467 50.89 18.26 -2.41
N GLU A 468 51.92 18.34 -1.57
CA GLU A 468 53.12 17.49 -1.67
C GLU A 468 53.09 16.19 -0.85
N ASN A 469 52.08 15.93 0.00
CA ASN A 469 51.95 14.65 0.72
C ASN A 469 50.51 14.10 0.71
N GLU A 470 50.22 13.08 -0.12
CA GLU A 470 48.95 12.33 -0.15
C GLU A 470 48.63 11.53 1.15
N GLU A 471 49.52 11.54 2.16
CA GLU A 471 49.41 10.69 3.35
C GLU A 471 48.71 11.35 4.56
N ASP A 472 48.44 12.68 4.52
CA ASP A 472 47.79 13.44 5.61
C ASP A 472 46.40 13.97 5.20
N GLU A 473 45.57 13.15 4.54
CA GLU A 473 44.17 13.52 4.26
C GLU A 473 43.34 13.57 5.55
N ASP A 474 42.89 14.76 5.97
CA ASP A 474 41.98 14.92 7.09
C ASP A 474 40.53 14.54 6.72
N PHE A 475 39.90 13.75 7.59
CA PHE A 475 38.52 13.30 7.43
C PHE A 475 37.68 13.69 8.64
N GLU A 476 36.48 14.19 8.37
CA GLU A 476 35.44 14.29 9.38
C GLU A 476 34.69 12.96 9.50
N GLU A 477 34.55 12.45 10.71
CA GLU A 477 33.88 11.18 10.98
C GLU A 477 32.43 11.43 11.41
N ILE A 478 31.47 11.01 10.57
CA ILE A 478 30.04 11.08 10.88
C ILE A 478 29.55 9.70 11.32
N PRO A 479 29.32 9.47 12.63
CA PRO A 479 28.83 8.18 13.12
C PRO A 479 27.34 8.03 12.82
N VAL A 480 26.94 6.84 12.37
CA VAL A 480 25.60 6.51 11.89
C VAL A 480 25.23 5.05 12.19
N HIS A 481 23.96 4.70 11.97
CA HIS A 481 23.46 3.33 12.08
C HIS A 481 23.39 2.70 10.69
N LYS A 482 24.14 1.61 10.48
CA LYS A 482 24.12 0.83 9.22
C LYS A 482 22.69 0.51 8.80
N PHE A 483 21.85 0.12 9.77
CA PHE A 483 20.43 -0.19 9.60
C PHE A 483 19.60 0.94 8.97
N ILE A 484 19.86 2.20 9.32
CA ILE A 484 19.11 3.33 8.77
C ILE A 484 19.55 3.64 7.35
N LEU A 485 20.84 3.54 7.07
CA LEU A 485 21.37 3.72 5.72
C LEU A 485 20.77 2.69 4.75
N ILE A 486 20.77 1.41 5.11
CA ILE A 486 20.19 0.34 4.27
C ILE A 486 18.68 0.40 4.16
N ALA A 487 17.97 0.89 5.17
CA ALA A 487 16.54 1.11 5.07
C ALA A 487 16.25 2.18 4.01
N ARG A 488 17.10 3.19 3.95
CA ARG A 488 16.75 4.43 3.28
C ARG A 488 17.32 4.54 1.88
N SER A 489 18.47 3.95 1.55
CA SER A 489 19.07 4.06 0.23
C SER A 489 19.48 2.70 -0.36
N GLY A 490 19.28 2.56 -1.68
CA GLY A 490 19.73 1.41 -2.45
C GLY A 490 21.24 1.34 -2.58
N LEU A 491 21.91 2.49 -2.72
CA LEU A 491 23.36 2.57 -2.80
C LEU A 491 24.03 1.92 -1.58
N PHE A 492 23.60 2.27 -0.37
CA PHE A 492 24.17 1.67 0.85
C PHE A 492 23.92 0.17 0.93
N ARG A 493 22.79 -0.34 0.40
CA ARG A 493 22.56 -1.78 0.32
C ARG A 493 23.57 -2.47 -0.60
N GLU A 494 23.84 -1.91 -1.78
CA GLU A 494 24.85 -2.47 -2.69
C GLU A 494 26.26 -2.34 -2.12
N MET A 495 26.59 -1.17 -1.54
CA MET A 495 27.87 -0.92 -0.90
C MET A 495 28.15 -1.86 0.27
N PHE A 496 27.15 -2.18 1.10
CA PHE A 496 27.35 -3.13 2.19
C PHE A 496 27.36 -4.59 1.75
N LYS A 497 26.84 -4.94 0.56
CA LYS A 497 27.03 -6.29 0.02
C LYS A 497 28.51 -6.53 -0.31
N THR A 498 29.18 -5.54 -0.91
CA THR A 498 30.61 -5.63 -1.26
C THR A 498 31.50 -5.54 -0.02
N LEU A 499 31.18 -4.69 0.96
CA LEU A 499 31.94 -4.59 2.21
C LEU A 499 31.82 -5.86 3.07
N ASN A 500 30.69 -6.56 3.04
CA ASN A 500 30.52 -7.80 3.82
C ASN A 500 31.47 -8.94 3.40
N GLU A 501 32.16 -8.86 2.26
CA GLU A 501 33.19 -9.82 1.86
C GLU A 501 34.54 -9.58 2.60
N ASN A 502 34.72 -8.42 3.24
CA ASN A 502 35.89 -8.01 4.02
C ASN A 502 35.44 -7.66 5.47
N GLU A 503 35.34 -8.65 6.35
CA GLU A 503 34.54 -8.66 7.60
C GLU A 503 34.86 -7.60 8.70
N GLU A 504 35.76 -6.62 8.52
CA GLU A 504 36.23 -5.76 9.63
C GLU A 504 36.00 -4.24 9.47
N ASP A 505 35.55 -3.74 8.33
CA ASP A 505 35.43 -2.28 8.12
C ASP A 505 34.09 -1.72 8.61
N ASN A 506 34.11 -1.07 9.79
CA ASN A 506 33.00 -0.28 10.34
C ASN A 506 32.98 1.17 9.83
N SER A 507 33.70 1.46 8.74
CA SER A 507 33.72 2.79 8.14
C SER A 507 33.79 2.76 6.62
N VAL A 508 33.38 3.85 5.96
CA VAL A 508 33.57 4.05 4.52
C VAL A 508 33.96 5.50 4.25
N LYS A 509 34.83 5.72 3.25
CA LYS A 509 35.08 7.06 2.71
C LYS A 509 33.90 7.50 1.84
N ASP A 510 33.43 8.72 2.07
CA ASP A 510 32.45 9.36 1.20
C ASP A 510 33.14 10.09 0.04
N PHE A 511 32.62 9.91 -1.17
CA PHE A 511 33.13 10.54 -2.38
C PHE A 511 32.04 11.36 -3.09
N SER A 512 31.03 11.82 -2.35
CA SER A 512 29.98 12.67 -2.91
C SER A 512 30.46 14.10 -3.19
N GLY A 513 31.62 14.48 -2.61
CA GLY A 513 32.19 15.82 -2.71
C GLY A 513 31.35 16.87 -2.00
N LYS A 514 30.61 16.46 -0.95
CA LYS A 514 29.74 17.34 -0.16
C LYS A 514 30.39 17.67 1.17
N THR A 515 30.11 18.88 1.64
CA THR A 515 30.57 19.32 2.96
C THR A 515 30.07 18.38 4.08
N PRO A 516 30.87 18.16 5.14
CA PRO A 516 30.43 17.40 6.30
C PRO A 516 29.11 17.92 6.89
N GLU A 517 28.92 19.23 6.95
CA GLU A 517 27.72 19.87 7.51
C GLU A 517 26.46 19.51 6.70
N SER A 518 26.53 19.58 5.37
CA SER A 518 25.41 19.18 4.51
C SER A 518 25.10 17.69 4.62
N LEU A 519 26.13 16.84 4.78
CA LEU A 519 25.96 15.40 4.97
C LEU A 519 25.39 15.06 6.35
N GLU A 520 25.74 15.78 7.41
CA GLU A 520 25.10 15.61 8.72
C GLU A 520 23.60 15.91 8.66
N ILE A 521 23.22 17.02 8.01
CA ILE A 521 21.82 17.39 7.78
C ILE A 521 21.11 16.32 6.96
N PHE A 522 21.75 15.82 5.90
CA PHE A 522 21.23 14.76 5.05
C PHE A 522 21.03 13.45 5.83
N PHE A 523 22.01 13.01 6.60
CA PHE A 523 21.91 11.79 7.38
C PHE A 523 20.86 11.93 8.48
N LYS A 524 20.76 13.07 9.17
CA LYS A 524 19.66 13.37 10.11
C LYS A 524 18.30 13.26 9.43
N TYR A 525 18.16 13.69 8.18
CA TYR A 525 16.93 13.51 7.41
C TYR A 525 16.59 12.02 7.22
N LEU A 526 17.58 11.13 7.03
CA LEU A 526 17.33 9.68 6.91
C LEU A 526 16.65 9.11 8.15
N TYR A 527 16.86 9.66 9.34
CA TYR A 527 16.17 9.25 10.58
C TYR A 527 14.82 9.94 10.76
N THR A 528 14.73 11.22 10.39
CA THR A 528 13.64 12.10 10.87
C THR A 528 12.60 12.45 9.80
N ASN A 529 12.91 12.23 8.52
CA ASN A 529 12.16 12.74 7.37
C ASN A 529 11.99 14.28 7.39
N THR A 530 12.86 15.01 8.08
CA THR A 530 12.83 16.46 8.21
C THR A 530 14.22 17.03 8.03
N LEU A 531 14.33 18.07 7.20
CA LEU A 531 15.54 18.87 7.09
C LEU A 531 15.36 20.10 8.00
N GLU A 532 16.35 20.37 8.84
CA GLU A 532 16.36 21.50 9.76
C GLU A 532 17.72 22.17 9.62
N LEU A 533 17.73 23.41 9.14
CA LEU A 533 18.93 24.24 9.09
C LEU A 533 19.04 25.05 10.38
N THR A 534 20.27 25.22 10.85
CA THR A 534 20.65 26.10 11.95
C THR A 534 20.87 27.54 11.44
N ALA A 535 21.22 28.45 12.34
CA ALA A 535 21.52 29.83 11.97
C ALA A 535 22.91 29.97 11.32
N ASP A 536 23.76 28.96 11.48
CA ASP A 536 25.16 28.96 11.04
C ASP A 536 25.32 28.33 9.64
N ASP A 537 24.30 27.61 9.15
CA ASP A 537 24.32 26.94 7.84
C ASP A 537 24.10 27.94 6.68
N ASP A 538 24.82 27.81 5.57
CA ASP A 538 24.52 28.53 4.32
C ASP A 538 23.34 27.87 3.60
N PRO A 539 22.14 28.49 3.57
CA PRO A 539 20.96 27.84 3.03
C PRO A 539 21.04 27.59 1.52
N GLN A 540 21.81 28.38 0.79
CA GLN A 540 21.92 28.25 -0.66
C GLN A 540 22.85 27.08 -1.00
N LEU A 541 24.04 27.05 -0.41
CA LEU A 541 25.01 25.97 -0.60
C LEU A 541 24.43 24.63 -0.10
N THR A 542 23.88 24.59 1.11
CA THR A 542 23.29 23.37 1.68
C THR A 542 22.16 22.82 0.82
N VAL A 543 21.32 23.67 0.22
CA VAL A 543 20.24 23.22 -0.66
C VAL A 543 20.77 22.60 -1.96
N GLU A 544 21.79 23.19 -2.58
CA GLU A 544 22.45 22.66 -3.77
C GLU A 544 23.10 21.30 -3.46
N GLU A 545 23.86 21.23 -2.37
CA GLU A 545 24.51 20.00 -1.93
C GLU A 545 23.52 18.90 -1.55
N LEU A 546 22.38 19.22 -0.93
CA LEU A 546 21.32 18.25 -0.62
C LEU A 546 20.60 17.74 -1.88
N GLU A 547 20.44 18.56 -2.91
CA GLU A 547 19.89 18.13 -4.20
C GLU A 547 20.82 17.15 -4.90
N ASP A 548 22.11 17.44 -4.92
CA ASP A 548 23.15 16.57 -5.48
C ASP A 548 23.35 15.29 -4.66
N ALA A 549 23.38 15.38 -3.32
CA ALA A 549 23.46 14.23 -2.43
C ALA A 549 22.23 13.32 -2.62
N SER A 550 21.05 13.90 -2.85
CA SER A 550 19.85 13.13 -3.18
C SER A 550 20.05 12.30 -4.44
N GLU A 551 20.76 12.80 -5.45
CA GLU A 551 21.08 12.02 -6.65
C GLU A 551 22.13 10.95 -6.37
N TYR A 552 23.24 11.34 -5.75
CA TYR A 552 24.36 10.45 -5.44
C TYR A 552 23.93 9.24 -4.61
N TYR A 553 23.20 9.47 -3.50
CA TYR A 553 22.73 8.41 -2.62
C TYR A 553 21.44 7.72 -3.12
N GLN A 554 21.04 7.92 -4.38
CA GLN A 554 19.86 7.29 -5.00
C GLN A 554 18.55 7.55 -4.23
N LEU A 555 18.37 8.78 -3.76
CA LEU A 555 17.17 9.25 -3.07
C LEU A 555 16.34 10.24 -3.89
N THR A 556 16.70 10.51 -5.15
CA THR A 556 16.00 11.44 -6.06
C THR A 556 14.51 11.13 -6.18
N GLU A 557 14.16 9.85 -6.10
CA GLU A 557 12.78 9.35 -6.17
C GLU A 557 11.99 9.55 -4.85
N LYS A 558 12.66 9.92 -3.74
CA LYS A 558 11.99 10.16 -2.45
C LYS A 558 11.37 11.53 -2.38
N LEU A 559 10.07 11.58 -2.71
CA LEU A 559 9.24 12.80 -2.67
C LEU A 559 9.26 13.55 -1.33
N SER A 560 9.50 12.86 -0.20
CA SER A 560 9.63 13.51 1.11
C SER A 560 10.86 14.43 1.19
N LEU A 561 12.00 14.02 0.64
CA LEU A 561 13.23 14.82 0.66
C LEU A 561 13.05 16.07 -0.20
N GLN A 562 12.57 15.86 -1.42
CA GLN A 562 12.27 16.92 -2.39
C GLN A 562 11.26 17.95 -1.86
N ASN A 563 10.32 17.53 -1.02
CA ASN A 563 9.38 18.45 -0.37
C ASN A 563 10.01 19.24 0.79
N GLU A 564 10.92 18.64 1.55
CA GLU A 564 11.66 19.37 2.60
C GLU A 564 12.63 20.39 1.96
N ILE A 565 13.34 20.02 0.90
CA ILE A 565 14.21 20.94 0.14
C ILE A 565 13.39 22.14 -0.38
N ARG A 566 12.21 21.91 -0.98
CA ARG A 566 11.32 23.01 -1.39
C ARG A 566 10.84 23.88 -0.24
N LYS A 567 10.65 23.32 0.96
CA LYS A 567 10.28 24.12 2.14
C LYS A 567 11.41 25.03 2.55
N ILE A 568 12.65 24.55 2.55
CA ILE A 568 13.85 25.34 2.83
C ILE A 568 13.99 26.45 1.78
N LYS A 569 13.92 26.12 0.48
CA LYS A 569 13.91 27.11 -0.61
C LYS A 569 12.87 28.21 -0.37
N LYS A 570 11.65 27.82 0.00
CA LYS A 570 10.58 28.79 0.31
C LYS A 570 10.84 29.60 1.59
N GLN A 571 11.41 28.99 2.63
CA GLN A 571 11.71 29.63 3.90
C GLN A 571 12.80 30.71 3.74
N PHE A 572 13.82 30.42 2.94
CA PHE A 572 14.97 31.31 2.72
C PHE A 572 14.88 32.14 1.42
N LYS A 573 13.80 31.98 0.64
CA LYS A 573 13.53 32.69 -0.63
C LYS A 573 14.59 32.44 -1.72
N LEU A 574 15.02 31.18 -1.83
CA LEU A 574 15.95 30.67 -2.85
C LEU A 574 15.21 30.25 -4.12
#